data_AF-A0A0N9I5M1-F1
#
_entry.id   AF-A0A0N9I5M1-F1
#
_cell.length_a   1.000
_cell.length_b   1.000
_cell.length_c   1.000
_cell.angle_alpha   90.00
_cell.angle_beta   90.00
_cell.angle_gamma   90.00
#
_symmetry.space_group_name_H-M   'P 1'
#
loop_
_entity.id
_entity.type
_entity.pdbx_description
1 polymer ?
#
loop_
_entity_poly.entity_id
_entity_poly.type
_entity_poly.pdbx_seq_one_letter_code
_entity_poly.pdbx_strand_id
1 'polypeptide(L)'
;MRTVRMARTAVTFVCALFAVVLVFQIILVLAEANAANGFASFIDGFSGAVSLGFDGLFSPDSAKAAVLFNYGAAAIVWLLISAALNYLIRRFALPGPRVPQA
;
A
#
# COMPACT_ATOMS: atom_id res chain seq x y z
N MET A 1 8.57 -4.36 -25.19
CA MET A 1 7.16 -4.43 -24.71
C MET A 1 6.95 -5.33 -23.49
N ARG A 2 7.61 -6.50 -23.37
CA ARG A 2 7.46 -7.40 -22.20
C ARG A 2 7.95 -6.79 -20.87
N THR A 3 9.10 -6.11 -20.89
CA THR A 3 9.71 -5.50 -19.69
C THR A 3 8.81 -4.45 -19.02
N VAL A 4 8.17 -3.58 -19.82
CA VAL A 4 7.24 -2.53 -19.33
C VAL A 4 6.03 -3.16 -18.63
N ARG A 5 5.50 -4.26 -19.18
CA ARG A 5 4.38 -4.98 -18.56
C ARG A 5 4.79 -5.62 -17.23
N MET A 6 5.96 -6.24 -17.17
CA MET A 6 6.48 -6.85 -15.94
C MET A 6 6.72 -5.81 -14.85
N ALA A 7 7.35 -4.68 -15.19
CA ALA A 7 7.59 -3.59 -14.25
C ALA A 7 6.27 -3.03 -13.68
N ARG A 8 5.27 -2.81 -14.56
CA ARG A 8 3.95 -2.33 -14.14
C ARG A 8 3.25 -3.30 -13.19
N THR A 9 3.26 -4.59 -13.52
CA THR A 9 2.65 -5.63 -12.68
C THR A 9 3.35 -5.71 -11.33
N ALA A 10 4.69 -5.68 -11.31
CA ALA A 10 5.46 -5.73 -10.07
C ALA A 10 5.14 -4.55 -9.15
N VAL A 11 5.16 -3.32 -9.69
CA VAL A 11 4.84 -2.11 -8.92
C VAL A 11 3.43 -2.16 -8.35
N THR A 12 2.44 -2.54 -9.17
CA THR A 12 1.05 -2.63 -8.73
C THR A 12 0.90 -3.70 -7.64
N PHE A 13 1.56 -4.84 -7.81
CA PHE A 13 1.52 -5.95 -6.86
C PHE A 13 2.13 -5.56 -5.52
N VAL A 14 3.31 -4.94 -5.50
CA VAL A 14 4.00 -4.54 -4.27
C VAL A 14 3.17 -3.50 -3.48
N CYS A 15 2.65 -2.47 -4.16
CA CYS A 15 1.83 -1.45 -3.49
C CYS A 15 0.52 -2.05 -2.95
N ALA A 16 -0.12 -2.94 -3.72
CA ALA A 16 -1.33 -3.63 -3.27
C ALA A 16 -1.05 -4.55 -2.08
N LEU A 17 0.08 -5.25 -2.08
CA LEU A 17 0.51 -6.10 -0.97
C LEU A 17 0.66 -5.29 0.31
N PHE A 18 1.33 -4.14 0.27
CA PHE A 18 1.50 -3.28 1.45
C PHE A 18 0.17 -2.73 1.95
N ALA A 19 -0.72 -2.27 1.05
CA ALA A 19 -2.07 -1.84 1.43
C ALA A 19 -2.86 -2.97 2.12
N VAL A 20 -2.76 -4.20 1.61
CA VAL A 20 -3.41 -5.37 2.22
C VAL A 20 -2.86 -5.67 3.61
N VAL A 21 -1.54 -5.62 3.81
CA VAL A 21 -0.95 -5.84 5.15
C VAL A 21 -1.44 -4.80 6.17
N LEU A 22 -1.52 -3.53 5.77
CA LEU A 22 -2.05 -2.47 6.63
C LEU A 22 -3.54 -2.72 6.98
N VAL A 23 -4.34 -3.18 6.03
CA VAL A 23 -5.75 -3.56 6.28
C VAL A 23 -5.85 -4.75 7.22
N PHE A 24 -4.98 -5.77 7.08
CA PHE A 24 -4.94 -6.89 8.00
C PHE A 24 -4.59 -6.45 9.43
N GLN A 25 -3.63 -5.54 9.61
CA GLN A 25 -3.31 -5.00 10.94
C GLN A 25 -4.54 -4.35 11.58
N ILE A 26 -5.27 -3.52 10.82
CA ILE A 26 -6.51 -2.89 11.30
C ILE A 26 -7.51 -3.96 11.73
N ILE A 27 -7.75 -4.98 10.91
CA ILE A 27 -8.70 -6.06 11.22
C ILE A 27 -8.28 -6.81 12.49
N LEU A 28 -7.00 -7.17 12.62
CA LEU A 28 -6.48 -7.89 13.79
C LEU A 28 -6.65 -7.08 15.08
N VAL A 29 -6.35 -5.79 15.05
CA VAL A 29 -6.52 -4.91 16.22
C VAL A 29 -8.00 -4.73 16.56
N LEU A 30 -8.86 -4.56 15.56
CA LEU A 30 -10.31 -4.42 15.78
C LEU A 30 -10.95 -5.71 16.31
N ALA A 31 -10.48 -6.86 15.83
CA ALA A 31 -10.88 -8.19 16.28
C ALA A 31 -10.25 -8.61 17.62
N GLU A 32 -9.49 -7.73 18.27
CA GLU A 32 -8.80 -8.00 19.54
C GLU A 32 -7.88 -9.22 19.46
N ALA A 33 -7.20 -9.38 18.32
CA ALA A 33 -6.25 -10.45 18.13
C ALA A 33 -5.17 -10.39 19.21
N ASN A 34 -4.94 -11.52 19.88
CA ASN A 34 -3.96 -11.62 20.93
C ASN A 34 -2.55 -11.36 20.37
N ALA A 35 -1.89 -10.30 20.83
CA ALA A 35 -0.54 -9.92 20.42
C ALA A 35 0.54 -10.97 20.75
N ALA A 36 0.25 -11.90 21.66
CA ALA A 36 1.11 -13.07 21.92
C ALA A 36 1.09 -14.10 20.77
N ASN A 37 0.18 -13.95 19.80
CA ASN A 37 0.19 -14.74 18.59
C ASN A 37 1.32 -14.24 17.67
N GLY A 38 2.25 -15.12 17.31
CA GLY A 38 3.38 -14.79 16.43
C GLY A 38 2.94 -14.21 15.08
N PHE A 39 1.74 -14.54 14.59
CA PHE A 39 1.20 -13.93 13.38
C PHE A 39 0.80 -12.45 13.59
N ALA A 40 0.16 -12.12 14.71
CA ALA A 40 -0.24 -10.73 15.00
C ALA A 40 0.99 -9.84 15.22
N SER A 41 1.99 -10.32 15.98
CA SER A 41 3.25 -9.59 16.19
C SER A 41 4.04 -9.40 14.88
N PHE A 42 4.01 -10.38 13.98
CA PHE A 42 4.62 -10.23 12.65
C PHE A 42 3.93 -9.14 11.81
N ILE A 43 2.60 -9.14 11.74
CA ILE A 43 1.84 -8.12 11.01
C ILE A 43 2.05 -6.73 11.62
N ASP A 44 2.10 -6.63 12.95
CA ASP A 44 2.38 -5.38 13.67
C ASP A 44 3.73 -4.78 13.25
N GLY A 45 4.82 -5.54 13.37
CA GLY A 45 6.15 -5.09 12.95
C GLY A 45 6.24 -4.75 11.45
N PHE A 46 5.61 -5.54 10.59
CA PHE A 46 5.59 -5.28 9.14
C PHE A 46 4.80 -4.02 8.80
N SER A 47 3.64 -3.83 9.44
CA SER A 47 2.79 -2.66 9.27
C SER A 47 3.49 -1.37 9.70
N GLY A 48 4.24 -1.40 10.81
CA GLY A 48 5.07 -0.28 11.24
C GLY A 48 6.09 0.14 10.17
N ALA A 49 6.75 -0.83 9.54
CA ALA A 49 7.73 -0.59 8.48
C ALA A 49 7.11 0.01 7.20
N VAL A 50 5.87 -0.35 6.86
CA VAL A 50 5.18 0.13 5.65
C VAL A 50 4.16 1.24 5.91
N SER A 51 4.04 1.70 7.16
CA SER A 51 3.15 2.79 7.57
C SER A 51 3.55 4.14 6.99
N LEU A 52 4.79 4.29 6.50
CA LEU A 52 5.35 5.54 5.97
C LEU A 52 5.32 6.69 7.00
N GLY A 53 5.38 6.39 8.30
CA GLY A 53 5.35 7.38 9.37
C GLY A 53 3.96 7.91 9.73
N PHE A 54 2.91 7.28 9.21
CA PHE A 54 1.54 7.56 9.65
C PHE A 54 1.24 6.96 11.04
N ASP A 55 2.04 6.00 11.52
CA ASP A 55 1.86 5.46 12.85
C ASP A 55 2.06 6.53 13.93
N GLY A 56 1.05 6.73 14.77
CA GLY A 56 1.03 7.79 15.79
C GLY A 56 0.75 9.21 15.28
N LEU A 57 0.47 9.42 13.99
CA LEU A 57 0.16 10.74 13.42
C LEU A 57 -1.21 11.26 13.89
N PHE A 58 -2.19 10.37 13.94
CA PHE A 58 -3.52 10.60 14.49
C PHE A 58 -3.59 9.93 15.87
N SER A 59 -3.85 10.73 16.91
CA SER A 59 -3.95 10.24 18.30
C SER A 59 -5.31 10.58 18.92
N PRO A 60 -6.42 9.97 18.44
CA PRO A 60 -7.72 10.05 19.11
C PRO A 60 -7.71 9.31 20.45
N ASP A 61 -8.64 9.63 21.34
CA ASP A 61 -8.72 9.06 22.70
C ASP A 61 -8.92 7.54 22.75
N SER A 62 -9.36 6.92 21.64
CA SER A 62 -9.50 5.46 21.56
C SER A 62 -8.38 4.83 20.73
N ALA A 63 -7.66 3.87 21.32
CA ALA A 63 -6.57 3.17 20.67
C ALA A 63 -6.98 2.49 19.35
N LYS A 64 -8.20 1.93 19.29
CA LYS A 64 -8.74 1.31 18.07
C LYS A 64 -8.96 2.33 16.96
N ALA A 65 -9.47 3.52 17.28
CA ALA A 65 -9.61 4.58 16.29
C ALA A 65 -8.24 5.09 15.83
N ALA A 66 -7.26 5.21 16.74
CA ALA A 66 -5.90 5.60 16.38
C ALA A 66 -5.31 4.66 15.33
N VAL A 67 -5.40 3.34 15.55
CA VAL A 67 -4.95 2.35 14.58
C VAL A 67 -5.72 2.45 13.26
N LEU A 68 -7.04 2.57 13.30
CA LEU A 68 -7.85 2.69 12.10
C LEU A 68 -7.46 3.91 11.25
N PHE A 69 -7.26 5.08 11.87
CA PHE A 69 -6.89 6.30 11.15
C PHE A 69 -5.46 6.26 10.63
N ASN A 70 -4.49 5.85 11.45
CA ASN A 70 -3.08 5.82 11.08
C ASN A 70 -2.81 4.80 9.97
N TYR A 71 -3.19 3.55 10.20
CA TYR A 71 -2.95 2.48 9.23
C TYR A 71 -3.91 2.55 8.04
N GLY A 72 -5.12 3.09 8.23
CA GLY A 72 -6.07 3.33 7.15
C GLY A 72 -5.59 4.43 6.20
N ALA A 73 -5.07 5.54 6.72
CA ALA A 73 -4.47 6.59 5.91
C ALA A 73 -3.24 6.07 5.15
N ALA A 74 -2.36 5.31 5.83
CA ALA A 74 -1.22 4.68 5.18
C ALA A 74 -1.64 3.75 4.02
N ALA A 75 -2.71 2.97 4.20
CA ALA A 75 -3.22 2.08 3.16
C ALA A 75 -3.71 2.88 1.94
N ILE A 76 -4.44 3.98 2.16
CA ILE A 76 -4.88 4.87 1.09
C ILE A 76 -3.67 5.46 0.34
N VAL A 77 -2.63 5.88 1.06
CA VAL A 77 -1.40 6.39 0.44
C VAL A 77 -0.74 5.36 -0.47
N TRP A 78 -0.65 4.09 -0.05
CA TRP A 78 -0.13 3.03 -0.92
C TRP A 78 -0.96 2.82 -2.19
N LEU A 79 -2.29 2.93 -2.11
CA LEU A 79 -3.16 2.88 -3.28
C LEU A 79 -2.93 4.07 -4.22
N LEU A 80 -2.74 5.28 -3.66
CA LEU A 80 -2.43 6.49 -4.43
C LEU A 80 -1.06 6.39 -5.10
N ILE A 81 -0.04 5.89 -4.41
CA ILE A 81 1.30 5.63 -4.97
C ILE A 81 1.18 4.65 -6.15
N SER A 82 0.43 3.56 -5.98
CA SER A 82 0.17 2.60 -7.06
C SER A 82 -0.48 3.25 -8.28
N ALA A 83 -1.49 4.11 -8.07
CA ALA A 83 -2.17 4.83 -9.13
C ALA A 83 -1.23 5.82 -9.85
N ALA A 84 -0.44 6.59 -9.09
CA ALA A 84 0.52 7.55 -9.61
C ALA A 84 1.62 6.86 -10.45
N LEU A 85 2.18 5.76 -9.96
CA LEU A 85 3.18 4.99 -10.70
C LEU A 85 2.60 4.37 -11.97
N ASN A 86 1.37 3.82 -11.90
CA ASN A 86 0.68 3.33 -13.08
C ASN A 86 0.41 4.42 -14.12
N TYR A 87 0.07 5.63 -13.67
CA TYR A 87 -0.10 6.80 -14.54
C TYR A 87 1.23 7.18 -15.23
N LEU A 88 2.33 7.28 -14.47
CA LEU A 88 3.66 7.56 -15.00
C LEU A 88 4.09 6.53 -16.05
N ILE A 89 3.92 5.24 -15.77
CA ILE A 89 4.28 4.17 -16.71
C ILE A 89 3.49 4.31 -18.01
N ARG A 90 2.18 4.62 -17.95
CA ARG A 90 1.38 4.84 -19.16
C ARG A 90 1.82 6.07 -19.94
N ARG A 91 2.15 7.17 -19.23
CA ARG A 91 2.58 8.44 -19.80
C ARG A 91 3.90 8.30 -20.57
N PHE A 92 4.86 7.56 -20.01
CA PHE A 92 6.22 7.50 -20.54
C PHE A 92 6.54 6.24 -21.36
N ALA A 93 5.78 5.16 -21.23
CA ALA A 93 6.09 3.89 -21.91
C ALA A 93 5.33 3.65 -23.23
N LEU A 94 4.52 4.59 -23.71
CA LEU A 94 3.86 4.52 -25.03
C LEU A 94 4.71 5.25 -26.09
N PRO A 95 5.27 4.55 -27.09
CA PRO A 95 5.91 5.19 -28.25
C PRO A 95 4.91 6.06 -29.00
N GLY A 96 5.33 7.27 -29.38
CA GLY A 96 4.50 8.24 -30.11
C GLY A 96 3.96 7.71 -31.46
N PRO A 97 2.96 8.40 -32.04
CA PRO A 97 2.27 7.95 -33.25
C PRO A 97 3.26 7.58 -34.36
N ARG A 98 3.17 6.34 -34.86
CA ARG A 98 3.91 5.95 -36.07
C ARG A 98 3.26 6.69 -37.22
N VAL A 99 3.93 7.71 -37.73
CA VAL A 99 3.53 8.34 -38.99
C VAL A 99 3.65 7.26 -40.07
N PRO A 100 2.57 6.91 -40.80
CA PRO A 100 2.66 5.99 -41.92
C PRO A 100 3.69 6.55 -42.92
N GLN A 101 4.71 5.77 -43.23
CA GLN A 101 5.60 6.06 -44.36
C GLN A 101 4.77 5.72 -45.61
N ALA A 102 4.34 6.76 -46.33
CA ALA A 102 3.66 6.65 -47.61
C ALA A 102 4.64 6.26 -48.73
#